data_AF-A0A944R7L4-F1
#
_entry.id   AF-A0A944R7L4-F1
#
_cell.length_a   1.000
_cell.length_b   1.000
_cell.length_c   1.000
_cell.angle_alpha   90.00
_cell.angle_beta   90.00
_cell.angle_gamma   90.00
#
_symmetry.space_group_name_H-M   'P 1'
#
loop_
_entity.id
_entity.type
_entity.pdbx_description
1 polymer ?
#
loop_
_entity_poly.entity_id
_entity_poly.type
_entity_poly.pdbx_seq_one_letter_code
_entity_poly.pdbx_strand_id
1 'polypeptide(L)'
;MRKKRGYLGDLPGLLNLDSLVDIVSNNVGILVILAVFMAMFSLLEKSEQVPEKEQPFENIEKIKIPWSHSSQKNNLLFLLRDDRILYLDRALVYQNLKKYLSGKEALPKQISLNQYSIKLTTGSGHAHCLEFLASPGAGQWWHQLSQHDGLLQSLMKKYPPEENYFFFWVDPKSFELFREIRESLWGQHFEVGWKPVRRESTLRYCSGNEQTRSFQPQ
;
A
#
# COMPACT_ATOMS: atom_id res chain seq x y z
N MET A 1 -35.41 57.38 -30.94
CA MET A 1 -35.82 56.27 -30.05
C MET A 1 -35.65 54.93 -30.78
N ARG A 2 -34.87 54.02 -30.18
CA ARG A 2 -35.03 52.56 -30.09
C ARG A 2 -35.49 51.69 -31.29
N LYS A 3 -34.60 50.69 -31.54
CA LYS A 3 -34.83 49.23 -31.74
C LYS A 3 -35.23 48.80 -33.17
N LYS A 4 -34.85 47.64 -33.73
CA LYS A 4 -34.05 46.47 -33.29
C LYS A 4 -33.74 45.62 -34.55
N ARG A 5 -32.53 45.03 -34.58
CA ARG A 5 -32.11 43.71 -35.08
C ARG A 5 -32.99 42.94 -36.10
N GLY A 6 -32.30 42.46 -37.14
CA GLY A 6 -32.49 41.14 -37.74
C GLY A 6 -31.14 40.61 -38.22
N TYR A 7 -30.44 39.87 -37.35
CA TYR A 7 -29.25 39.07 -37.66
C TYR A 7 -29.73 37.64 -37.96
N LEU A 8 -29.31 37.06 -39.08
CA LEU A 8 -29.41 35.64 -39.43
C LEU A 8 -28.48 35.49 -40.65
N GLY A 9 -27.36 34.80 -40.62
CA GLY A 9 -26.66 34.04 -39.60
C GLY A 9 -25.54 33.35 -40.39
N ASP A 10 -24.29 33.73 -40.16
CA ASP A 10 -23.14 33.09 -40.77
C ASP A 10 -22.21 32.64 -39.64
N LEU A 11 -22.22 31.34 -39.38
CA LEU A 11 -21.26 30.60 -38.57
C LEU A 11 -20.95 29.30 -39.35
N PRO A 12 -19.79 28.68 -39.12
CA PRO A 12 -18.62 28.82 -39.96
C PRO A 12 -18.29 27.46 -40.59
N GLY A 13 -18.20 27.42 -41.92
CA GLY A 13 -17.95 26.18 -42.66
C GLY A 13 -16.47 26.02 -43.01
N LEU A 14 -15.81 25.14 -42.26
CA LEU A 14 -14.70 24.25 -42.68
C LEU A 14 -13.46 24.90 -43.33
N LEU A 15 -12.37 24.90 -42.56
CA LEU A 15 -11.00 25.07 -43.07
C LEU A 15 -10.78 24.16 -44.28
N ASN A 16 -10.60 24.77 -45.45
CA ASN A 16 -10.33 24.07 -46.69
C ASN A 16 -8.94 23.43 -46.58
N LEU A 17 -8.85 22.10 -46.74
CA LEU A 17 -7.58 21.36 -46.69
C LEU A 17 -6.54 21.92 -47.66
N ASP A 18 -7.01 22.48 -48.78
CA ASP A 18 -6.21 23.16 -49.79
C ASP A 18 -5.46 24.38 -49.22
N SER A 19 -6.16 25.19 -48.41
CA SER A 19 -5.54 26.34 -47.73
C SER A 19 -4.56 25.92 -46.64
N LEU A 20 -4.75 24.76 -46.02
CA LEU A 20 -3.83 24.24 -45.01
C LEU A 20 -2.55 23.71 -45.66
N VAL A 21 -2.66 23.07 -46.83
CA VAL A 21 -1.51 22.65 -47.64
C VAL A 21 -0.73 23.87 -48.14
N ASP A 22 -1.41 24.94 -48.56
CA ASP A 22 -0.77 26.20 -48.97
C ASP A 22 -0.02 26.89 -47.82
N ILE A 23 -0.57 26.84 -46.60
CA ILE A 23 0.08 27.39 -45.40
C ILE A 23 1.28 26.54 -45.00
N VAL A 24 1.18 25.21 -45.07
CA VAL A 24 2.26 24.28 -44.71
C VAL A 24 3.39 24.27 -45.75
N SER A 25 3.08 24.52 -47.03
CA SER A 25 4.06 24.55 -48.11
C SER A 25 4.88 25.85 -48.17
N ASN A 26 4.54 26.86 -47.37
CA ASN A 26 5.28 28.12 -47.29
C ASN A 26 6.17 28.16 -46.04
N ASN A 27 7.44 28.52 -46.21
CA ASN A 27 8.43 28.61 -45.13
C ASN A 27 8.01 29.54 -43.99
N VAL A 28 7.17 30.55 -44.26
CA VAL A 28 6.62 31.43 -43.21
C VAL A 28 5.43 30.78 -42.50
N GLY A 29 4.57 30.07 -43.22
CA GLY A 29 3.36 29.46 -42.66
C GLY A 29 3.65 28.30 -41.72
N ILE A 30 4.66 27.47 -42.04
CA ILE A 30 5.12 26.39 -41.14
C ILE A 30 5.65 26.94 -39.81
N LEU A 31 6.33 28.10 -39.81
CA LEU A 31 6.86 28.73 -38.58
C LEU A 31 5.73 29.25 -37.69
N VAL A 32 4.65 29.80 -38.26
CA VAL A 32 3.48 30.24 -37.50
C VAL A 32 2.78 29.05 -36.84
N ILE A 33 2.62 27.93 -37.56
CA ILE A 33 2.04 26.70 -37.01
C ILE A 33 2.89 26.17 -35.84
N LEU A 34 4.22 26.09 -36.01
CA LEU A 34 5.12 25.62 -34.95
C LEU A 34 5.09 26.51 -33.70
N ALA A 35 5.02 27.84 -33.87
CA ALA A 35 4.93 28.77 -32.75
C ALA A 35 3.63 28.60 -31.96
N VAL A 36 2.50 28.38 -32.65
CA VAL A 36 1.20 28.12 -32.00
C VAL A 36 1.21 26.77 -31.26
N PHE A 37 1.79 25.73 -31.86
CA PHE A 37 1.94 24.43 -31.19
C PHE A 37 2.85 24.52 -29.96
N MET A 38 4.01 25.18 -30.05
CA MET A 38 4.92 25.41 -28.91
C MET A 38 4.21 26.18 -27.79
N ALA A 39 3.43 27.20 -28.13
CA ALA A 39 2.63 27.94 -27.15
C ALA A 39 1.54 27.07 -26.51
N MET A 40 0.86 26.22 -27.29
CA MET A 40 -0.12 25.27 -26.75
C MET A 40 0.53 24.20 -25.86
N PHE A 41 1.68 23.65 -26.23
CA PHE A 41 2.43 22.70 -25.40
C PHE A 41 2.89 23.34 -24.09
N SER A 42 3.38 24.59 -24.14
CA SER A 42 3.76 25.34 -22.93
C SER A 42 2.58 25.62 -21.98
N LEU A 43 1.35 25.71 -22.52
CA LEU A 43 0.13 25.80 -21.72
C LEU A 43 -0.33 24.45 -21.16
N LEU A 44 -0.02 23.35 -21.84
CA LEU A 44 -0.31 21.97 -21.37
C LEU A 44 0.70 21.50 -20.32
N GLU A 45 1.95 21.96 -20.36
CA GLU A 45 2.98 21.67 -19.34
C GLU A 45 2.80 22.43 -18.03
N LYS A 46 1.79 23.32 -17.94
CA LYS A 46 1.44 24.03 -16.71
C LYS A 46 0.38 23.29 -15.89
N SER A 47 0.57 21.98 -15.69
CA SER A 47 -0.06 21.25 -14.58
C SER A 47 1.02 21.01 -13.51
N GLU A 48 1.01 21.88 -12.51
CA GLU A 48 1.69 21.80 -11.21
C GLU A 48 2.72 20.69 -11.01
N GLN A 49 4.01 21.05 -11.11
CA GLN A 49 5.04 20.46 -10.27
C GLN A 49 5.57 21.55 -9.35
N VAL A 50 5.03 21.59 -8.13
CA VAL A 50 5.78 22.12 -6.99
C VAL A 50 6.97 21.17 -6.82
N PRO A 51 8.23 21.63 -6.76
CA PRO A 51 9.33 20.76 -6.39
C PRO A 51 9.17 20.44 -4.91
N GLU A 52 8.45 19.37 -4.61
CA GLU A 52 8.53 18.72 -3.32
C GLU A 52 9.99 18.30 -3.16
N LYS A 53 10.61 18.75 -2.06
CA LYS A 53 11.97 18.33 -1.72
C LYS A 53 11.96 16.82 -1.58
N GLU A 54 12.38 16.12 -2.63
CA GLU A 54 12.71 14.70 -2.55
C GLU A 54 13.79 14.55 -1.49
N GLN A 55 13.39 14.15 -0.29
CA GLN A 55 14.32 13.51 0.62
C GLN A 55 14.84 12.27 -0.10
N PRO A 56 16.14 11.96 -0.01
CA PRO A 56 16.70 10.79 -0.67
C PRO A 56 16.24 9.56 0.14
N PHE A 57 15.01 9.13 -0.09
CA PHE A 57 14.61 7.76 0.19
C PHE A 57 15.46 6.91 -0.74
N GLU A 58 16.45 6.22 -0.17
CA GLU A 58 17.24 5.22 -0.88
C GLU A 58 16.28 4.35 -1.71
N ASN A 59 16.64 4.16 -2.98
CA ASN A 59 15.84 3.46 -3.97
C ASN A 59 15.52 2.06 -3.44
N ILE A 60 14.32 1.90 -2.86
CA ILE A 60 13.88 0.62 -2.30
C ILE A 60 13.78 -0.33 -3.48
N GLU A 61 14.70 -1.29 -3.56
CA GLU A 61 14.70 -2.30 -4.60
C GLU A 61 13.31 -2.95 -4.63
N LYS A 62 12.59 -2.74 -5.74
CA LYS A 62 11.28 -3.34 -5.97
C LYS A 62 11.48 -4.83 -6.21
N ILE A 63 11.49 -5.61 -5.13
CA ILE A 63 11.71 -7.07 -5.17
C ILE A 63 10.49 -7.76 -5.80
N LYS A 64 10.70 -8.40 -6.96
CA LYS A 64 9.65 -9.01 -7.81
C LYS A 64 9.32 -10.49 -7.51
N ILE A 65 9.90 -11.09 -6.46
CA ILE A 65 9.82 -12.53 -6.18
C ILE A 65 9.14 -12.75 -4.81
N PRO A 66 8.38 -13.84 -4.58
CA PRO A 66 7.73 -14.10 -3.28
C PRO A 66 8.77 -14.34 -2.19
N TRP A 67 9.17 -13.27 -1.52
CA TRP A 67 10.20 -13.31 -0.50
C TRP A 67 9.61 -13.39 0.90
N SER A 68 9.89 -14.54 1.52
CA SER A 68 10.02 -14.74 2.96
C SER A 68 11.34 -14.17 3.48
N HIS A 69 11.76 -12.98 3.02
CA HIS A 69 13.03 -12.42 3.44
C HIS A 69 12.97 -11.95 4.89
N SER A 70 14.02 -12.26 5.63
CA SER A 70 14.25 -11.71 6.95
C SER A 70 14.60 -10.23 6.78
N SER A 71 13.60 -9.36 6.86
CA SER A 71 13.85 -7.93 7.07
C SER A 71 14.38 -7.73 8.49
N GLN A 72 15.32 -6.80 8.66
CA GLN A 72 15.77 -6.37 9.99
C GLN A 72 14.76 -5.39 10.64
N LYS A 73 13.75 -4.94 9.87
CA LYS A 73 12.69 -4.06 10.32
C LYS A 73 11.66 -4.79 11.20
N ASN A 74 10.88 -4.01 11.94
CA ASN A 74 9.76 -4.52 12.72
C ASN A 74 8.59 -4.91 11.81
N ASN A 75 8.02 -6.11 11.98
CA ASN A 75 6.85 -6.52 11.21
C ASN A 75 5.52 -6.01 11.80
N LEU A 76 4.68 -5.49 10.93
CA LEU A 76 3.24 -5.36 11.14
C LEU A 76 2.57 -6.61 10.56
N LEU A 77 1.92 -7.39 11.42
CA LEU A 77 1.41 -8.70 11.08
C LEU A 77 -0.04 -8.65 10.60
N PHE A 78 -0.32 -9.24 9.44
CA PHE A 78 -1.65 -9.30 8.85
C PHE A 78 -2.00 -10.71 8.42
N LEU A 79 -3.27 -11.08 8.57
CA LEU A 79 -3.88 -12.22 7.93
C LEU A 79 -4.81 -11.73 6.82
N LEU A 80 -4.62 -12.25 5.61
CA LEU A 80 -5.54 -12.09 4.49
C LEU A 80 -6.22 -13.43 4.22
N ARG A 81 -7.53 -13.49 4.51
CA ARG A 81 -8.31 -14.73 4.40
C ARG A 81 -9.73 -14.40 3.99
N ASP A 82 -10.25 -15.15 3.02
CA ASP A 82 -11.60 -14.93 2.45
C ASP A 82 -11.83 -13.43 2.10
N ASP A 83 -10.83 -12.79 1.49
CA ASP A 83 -10.77 -11.36 1.11
C ASP A 83 -10.93 -10.35 2.26
N ARG A 84 -10.72 -10.82 3.50
CA ARG A 84 -10.71 -9.99 4.71
C ARG A 84 -9.30 -9.83 5.25
N ILE A 85 -9.01 -8.61 5.68
CA ILE A 85 -7.72 -8.20 6.23
C ILE A 85 -7.86 -8.08 7.74
N LEU A 86 -7.11 -8.89 8.48
CA LEU A 86 -7.05 -8.84 9.94
C LEU A 86 -5.66 -8.40 10.39
N TYR A 87 -5.60 -7.27 11.09
CA TYR A 87 -4.38 -6.81 11.76
C TYR A 87 -4.19 -7.55 13.10
N LEU A 88 -3.00 -8.14 13.26
CA LEU A 88 -2.61 -8.93 14.43
C LEU A 88 -1.68 -8.10 15.33
N ASP A 89 -2.29 -7.20 16.10
CA ASP A 89 -1.60 -6.22 16.95
C ASP A 89 -0.79 -6.87 18.10
N ARG A 90 0.51 -7.06 17.86
CA ARG A 90 1.44 -7.58 18.87
C ARG A 90 1.55 -6.67 20.09
N ALA A 91 1.51 -5.35 19.91
CA ALA A 91 1.65 -4.41 21.02
C ALA A 91 0.47 -4.53 21.98
N LEU A 92 -0.75 -4.66 21.45
CA LEU A 92 -1.94 -4.94 22.24
C LEU A 92 -1.83 -6.27 22.99
N VAL A 93 -1.32 -7.32 22.35
CA VAL A 93 -1.10 -8.63 22.99
C VAL A 93 -0.13 -8.50 24.16
N TYR A 94 1.01 -7.85 23.97
CA TYR A 94 2.01 -7.68 25.04
C TYR A 94 1.52 -6.79 26.18
N GLN A 95 0.74 -5.75 25.91
CA GLN A 95 0.09 -4.94 26.94
C GLN A 95 -0.83 -5.80 27.82
N ASN A 96 -1.63 -6.68 27.21
CA ASN A 96 -2.49 -7.62 27.94
C ASN A 96 -1.68 -8.66 28.73
N LEU A 97 -0.51 -9.07 28.23
CA LEU A 97 0.39 -10.02 28.90
C LEU A 97 1.14 -9.40 30.09
N LYS A 98 1.41 -8.08 30.08
CA LYS A 98 2.23 -7.39 31.08
C LYS A 98 1.81 -7.66 32.52
N LYS A 99 0.51 -7.75 32.79
CA LYS A 99 -0.01 -8.01 34.15
C LYS A 99 0.36 -9.40 34.69
N TYR A 100 0.45 -10.39 33.80
CA TYR A 100 0.88 -11.76 34.13
C TYR A 100 2.40 -11.87 34.26
N LEU A 101 3.13 -11.14 33.42
CA LEU A 101 4.60 -11.10 33.47
C LEU A 101 5.13 -10.38 34.73
N SER A 102 4.29 -9.60 35.41
CA SER A 102 4.62 -8.95 36.69
C SER A 102 4.57 -9.92 37.89
N GLY A 103 4.29 -11.21 37.68
CA GLY A 103 4.26 -12.26 38.70
C GLY A 103 3.04 -12.25 39.63
N LYS A 104 2.07 -11.35 39.39
CA LYS A 104 0.85 -11.23 40.21
C LYS A 104 -0.21 -12.28 39.89
N GLU A 105 -0.20 -12.80 38.66
CA GLU A 105 -1.19 -13.76 38.16
C GLU A 105 -0.48 -14.83 37.33
N ALA A 106 -1.01 -16.06 37.34
CA ALA A 106 -0.49 -17.14 36.51
C ALA A 106 -0.67 -16.83 35.02
N LEU A 107 0.31 -17.19 34.20
CA LEU A 107 0.29 -16.95 32.76
C LEU A 107 -0.89 -17.70 32.10
N PRO A 108 -1.79 -17.01 31.38
CA PRO A 108 -2.92 -17.66 30.75
C PRO A 108 -2.45 -18.53 29.58
N LYS A 109 -3.05 -19.72 29.43
CA LYS A 109 -2.81 -20.59 28.26
C LYS A 109 -3.32 -19.97 26.96
N GLN A 110 -4.38 -19.18 27.06
CA GLN A 110 -4.99 -18.49 25.92
C GLN A 110 -5.56 -17.14 26.35
N ILE A 111 -5.36 -16.11 25.51
CA ILE A 111 -5.94 -14.77 25.69
C ILE A 111 -6.88 -14.51 24.53
N SER A 112 -8.13 -14.19 24.84
CA SER A 112 -9.12 -13.80 23.82
C SER A 112 -9.12 -12.29 23.64
N LEU A 113 -9.00 -11.86 22.39
CA LEU A 113 -9.19 -10.48 21.95
C LEU A 113 -10.43 -10.44 21.03
N ASN A 114 -10.82 -9.25 20.56
CA ASN A 114 -12.07 -9.07 19.82
C ASN A 114 -12.20 -9.98 18.58
N GLN A 115 -11.15 -10.06 17.77
CA GLN A 115 -11.20 -10.75 16.46
C GLN A 115 -10.29 -11.98 16.36
N TYR A 116 -9.50 -12.25 17.39
CA TYR A 116 -8.61 -13.41 17.45
C TYR A 116 -8.29 -13.74 18.90
N SER A 117 -7.78 -14.94 19.12
CA SER A 117 -7.16 -15.31 20.40
C SER A 117 -5.70 -15.70 20.20
N ILE A 118 -4.95 -15.67 21.28
CA ILE A 118 -3.52 -15.97 21.29
C ILE A 118 -3.26 -17.15 22.20
N LYS A 119 -2.47 -18.11 21.73
CA LYS A 119 -1.78 -19.07 22.60
C LYS A 119 -0.32 -18.65 22.73
N LEU A 120 0.15 -18.53 23.98
CA LEU A 120 1.53 -18.19 24.28
C LEU A 120 2.30 -19.46 24.63
N THR A 121 3.40 -19.70 23.93
CA THR A 121 4.36 -20.76 24.27
C THR A 121 5.69 -20.12 24.64
N THR A 122 6.18 -20.38 25.84
CA THR A 122 7.50 -19.92 26.30
C THR A 122 8.57 -20.95 25.94
N GLY A 123 9.69 -20.50 25.38
CA GLY A 123 10.88 -21.30 25.13
C GLY A 123 11.92 -21.12 26.23
N SER A 124 13.15 -21.56 25.98
CA SER A 124 14.29 -21.30 26.86
C SER A 124 14.67 -19.81 26.87
N GLY A 125 14.97 -19.26 28.05
CA GLY A 125 15.34 -17.85 28.22
C GLY A 125 14.14 -16.91 28.02
N HIS A 126 14.32 -15.84 27.23
CA HIS A 126 13.28 -14.86 26.92
C HIS A 126 12.54 -15.13 25.60
N ALA A 127 12.89 -16.21 24.90
CA ALA A 127 12.25 -16.59 23.66
C ALA A 127 10.82 -17.06 23.91
N HIS A 128 9.89 -16.58 23.10
CA HIS A 128 8.50 -17.03 23.15
C HIS A 128 7.86 -16.95 21.77
N CYS A 129 6.78 -17.70 21.61
CA CYS A 129 5.98 -17.71 20.39
C CYS A 129 4.52 -17.35 20.71
N LEU A 130 3.95 -16.49 19.87
CA LEU A 130 2.54 -16.16 19.84
C LEU A 130 1.92 -16.91 18.67
N GLU A 131 0.91 -17.74 18.96
CA GLU A 131 0.08 -18.38 17.95
C GLU A 131 -1.27 -17.68 17.89
N PHE A 132 -1.57 -17.05 16.76
CA PHE A 132 -2.79 -16.32 16.50
C PHE A 132 -3.87 -17.25 15.97
N LEU A 133 -5.05 -17.20 16.58
CA LEU A 133 -6.24 -17.97 16.24
C LEU A 133 -7.34 -16.99 15.85
N ALA A 134 -7.44 -16.69 14.56
CA ALA A 134 -8.46 -15.78 14.04
C ALA A 134 -9.87 -16.33 14.21
N SER A 135 -10.80 -15.49 14.65
CA SER A 135 -12.22 -15.83 14.74
C SER A 135 -12.82 -16.00 13.33
N PRO A 136 -13.88 -16.82 13.16
CA PRO A 136 -14.60 -16.89 11.90
C PRO A 136 -15.10 -15.52 11.45
N GLY A 137 -14.84 -15.15 10.19
CA GLY A 137 -15.25 -13.85 9.63
C GLY A 137 -14.47 -12.64 10.15
N ALA A 138 -13.39 -12.84 10.92
CA ALA A 138 -12.52 -11.77 11.38
C ALA A 138 -11.87 -10.99 10.22
N GLY A 139 -11.50 -9.75 10.50
CA GLY A 139 -10.94 -8.82 9.54
C GLY A 139 -11.97 -7.90 8.90
N GLN A 140 -11.45 -6.96 8.12
CA GLN A 140 -12.21 -5.93 7.42
C GLN A 140 -11.98 -6.05 5.92
N TRP A 141 -12.90 -5.54 5.12
CA TRP A 141 -12.71 -5.46 3.69
C TRP A 141 -11.67 -4.39 3.34
N TRP A 142 -10.96 -4.57 2.22
CA TRP A 142 -9.92 -3.65 1.78
C TRP A 142 -10.38 -2.19 1.72
N HIS A 143 -11.54 -1.94 1.11
CA HIS A 143 -12.11 -0.59 1.00
C HIS A 143 -12.39 0.10 2.34
N GLN A 144 -12.57 -0.65 3.43
CA GLN A 144 -12.74 -0.08 4.78
C GLN A 144 -11.39 0.21 5.42
N LEU A 145 -10.42 -0.67 5.16
CA LEU A 145 -9.08 -0.57 5.73
C LEU A 145 -8.25 0.55 5.08
N SER A 146 -8.43 0.77 3.78
CA SER A 146 -7.72 1.77 2.96
C SER A 146 -8.42 3.12 2.85
N GLN A 147 -9.58 3.30 3.49
CA GLN A 147 -10.31 4.57 3.52
C GLN A 147 -9.48 5.72 4.12
N HIS A 148 -9.85 6.96 3.82
CA HIS A 148 -9.29 8.12 4.51
C HIS A 148 -9.55 7.98 6.02
N ASP A 149 -8.52 8.19 6.84
CA ASP A 149 -8.51 7.89 8.30
C ASP A 149 -8.74 6.41 8.67
N GLY A 150 -8.57 5.49 7.72
CA GLY A 150 -8.65 4.05 7.94
C GLY A 150 -7.51 3.51 8.82
N LEU A 151 -7.63 2.22 9.17
CA LEU A 151 -6.61 1.53 9.96
C LEU A 151 -5.24 1.57 9.26
N LEU A 152 -5.20 1.42 7.93
CA LEU A 152 -3.94 1.40 7.20
C LEU A 152 -3.19 2.72 7.32
N GLN A 153 -3.88 3.84 7.10
CA GLN A 153 -3.34 5.19 7.19
C GLN A 153 -2.87 5.50 8.61
N SER A 154 -3.65 5.08 9.60
CA SER A 154 -3.28 5.20 11.01
C SER A 154 -2.00 4.43 11.34
N LEU A 155 -1.84 3.22 10.79
CA LEU A 155 -0.64 2.41 10.97
C LEU A 155 0.56 3.02 10.25
N MET A 156 0.42 3.45 8.99
CA MET A 156 1.51 4.08 8.24
C MET A 156 2.01 5.38 8.88
N LYS A 157 1.11 6.16 9.47
CA LYS A 157 1.49 7.37 10.23
C LYS A 157 2.24 7.04 11.52
N LYS A 158 1.90 5.92 12.17
CA LYS A 158 2.49 5.50 13.44
C LYS A 158 3.81 4.75 13.26
N TYR A 159 3.95 4.02 12.17
CA TYR A 159 5.04 3.08 11.91
C TYR A 159 5.72 3.46 10.60
N PRO A 160 6.84 4.21 10.64
CA PRO A 160 7.48 4.71 9.43
C PRO A 160 8.23 3.59 8.68
N PRO A 161 8.36 3.67 7.35
CA PRO A 161 8.84 2.59 6.47
C PRO A 161 10.32 2.21 6.64
N GLU A 162 11.12 3.06 7.25
CA GLU A 162 12.55 2.84 7.54
C GLU A 162 12.75 1.80 8.65
N GLU A 163 11.80 1.71 9.58
CA GLU A 163 11.87 0.82 10.73
C GLU A 163 10.85 -0.32 10.69
N ASN A 164 9.87 -0.24 9.78
CA ASN A 164 8.73 -1.14 9.77
C ASN A 164 8.44 -1.69 8.37
N TYR A 165 7.94 -2.92 8.33
CA TYR A 165 7.46 -3.55 7.10
C TYR A 165 6.16 -4.30 7.35
N PHE A 166 5.39 -4.54 6.29
CA PHE A 166 4.15 -5.28 6.37
C PHE A 166 4.39 -6.76 6.07
N PHE A 167 3.88 -7.67 6.89
CA PHE A 167 3.96 -9.10 6.67
C PHE A 167 2.57 -9.73 6.61
N PHE A 168 2.29 -10.44 5.53
CA PHE A 168 0.99 -11.06 5.28
C PHE A 168 1.04 -12.59 5.29
N TRP A 169 0.20 -13.20 6.11
CA TRP A 169 -0.27 -14.56 5.87
C TRP A 169 -1.41 -14.51 4.86
N VAL A 170 -1.24 -15.11 3.69
CA VAL A 170 -2.20 -14.98 2.58
C VAL A 170 -2.79 -16.34 2.24
N ASP A 171 -4.11 -16.47 2.31
CA ASP A 171 -4.77 -17.65 1.75
C ASP A 171 -4.78 -17.60 0.20
N PRO A 172 -4.82 -18.76 -0.49
CA PRO A 172 -4.77 -18.76 -1.96
C PRO A 172 -5.89 -17.96 -2.63
N LYS A 173 -7.05 -17.85 -1.98
CA LYS A 173 -8.22 -17.15 -2.54
C LYS A 173 -8.02 -15.64 -2.56
N SER A 174 -7.35 -15.10 -1.54
CA SER A 174 -7.15 -13.67 -1.39
C SER A 174 -5.86 -13.18 -2.06
N PHE A 175 -5.20 -14.01 -2.88
CA PHE A 175 -3.90 -13.65 -3.45
C PHE A 175 -3.97 -12.46 -4.40
N GLU A 176 -5.01 -12.34 -5.21
CA GLU A 176 -5.16 -11.18 -6.10
C GLU A 176 -5.39 -9.88 -5.31
N LEU A 177 -6.18 -9.95 -4.23
CA LEU A 177 -6.32 -8.82 -3.31
C LEU A 177 -4.98 -8.47 -2.64
N PHE A 178 -4.19 -9.46 -2.23
CA PHE A 178 -2.85 -9.22 -1.69
C PHE A 178 -1.96 -8.46 -2.68
N ARG A 179 -2.03 -8.79 -3.98
CA ARG A 179 -1.24 -8.09 -5.00
C ARG A 179 -1.60 -6.62 -5.07
N GLU A 180 -2.89 -6.28 -5.05
CA GLU A 180 -3.35 -4.89 -5.02
C GLU A 180 -2.82 -4.14 -3.78
N ILE A 181 -2.97 -4.74 -2.60
CA ILE A 181 -2.48 -4.17 -1.33
C ILE A 181 -0.98 -3.93 -1.39
N ARG A 182 -0.23 -4.89 -1.93
CA ARG A 182 1.23 -4.81 -2.03
C ARG A 182 1.68 -3.67 -2.95
N GLU A 183 1.05 -3.52 -4.13
CA GLU A 183 1.37 -2.40 -5.02
C GLU A 183 1.10 -1.04 -4.33
N SER A 184 -0.01 -0.93 -3.58
CA SER A 184 -0.34 0.27 -2.82
C SER A 184 0.71 0.59 -1.75
N LEU A 185 1.16 -0.41 -0.98
CA LEU A 185 2.18 -0.26 0.05
C LEU A 185 3.57 0.07 -0.52
N TRP A 186 3.93 -0.52 -1.68
CA TRP A 186 5.16 -0.17 -2.39
C TRP A 186 5.18 1.27 -2.89
N GLY A 187 4.02 1.79 -3.32
CA GLY A 187 3.87 3.20 -3.65
C GLY A 187 4.11 4.15 -2.46
N GLN A 188 4.13 3.60 -1.24
CA GLN A 188 4.34 4.32 0.02
C GLN A 188 5.67 3.94 0.69
N HIS A 189 6.60 3.36 -0.09
CA HIS A 189 7.94 3.01 0.35
C HIS A 189 8.03 1.95 1.46
N PHE A 190 6.97 1.15 1.69
CA PHE A 190 7.04 0.03 2.62
C PHE A 190 7.59 -1.24 1.98
N GLU A 191 8.42 -1.97 2.73
CA GLU A 191 8.69 -3.37 2.44
C GLU A 191 7.45 -4.22 2.72
N VAL A 192 7.22 -5.25 1.90
CA VAL A 192 6.06 -6.14 2.02
C VAL A 192 6.50 -7.59 1.85
N GLY A 193 6.43 -8.35 2.95
CA GLY A 193 6.66 -9.79 2.97
C GLY A 193 5.35 -10.57 3.01
N TRP A 194 5.37 -11.83 2.57
CA TRP A 194 4.21 -12.70 2.70
C TRP A 194 4.57 -14.18 2.78
N LYS A 195 3.62 -14.99 3.24
CA LYS A 195 3.67 -16.45 3.07
C LYS A 195 2.27 -17.05 2.88
N PRO A 196 2.15 -18.12 2.06
CA PRO A 196 0.87 -18.77 1.84
C PRO A 196 0.40 -19.51 3.10
N VAL A 197 -0.90 -19.49 3.35
CA VAL A 197 -1.54 -20.24 4.44
C VAL A 197 -2.83 -20.92 4.00
N ARG A 198 -3.17 -21.99 4.70
CA ARG A 198 -4.49 -22.64 4.64
C ARG A 198 -5.24 -22.38 5.94
N ARG A 199 -6.48 -22.88 6.06
CA ARG A 199 -7.31 -22.66 7.25
C ARG A 199 -6.67 -23.23 8.51
N GLU A 200 -6.06 -24.39 8.37
CA GLU A 200 -5.36 -25.15 9.40
C GLU A 200 -3.94 -24.67 9.70
N SER A 201 -3.41 -23.73 8.90
CA SER A 201 -2.05 -23.23 9.11
C SER A 201 -1.95 -22.43 10.40
N THR A 202 -0.92 -22.72 11.19
CA THR A 202 -0.61 -21.96 12.40
C THR A 202 -0.06 -20.59 12.05
N LEU A 203 -0.72 -19.53 12.51
CA LEU A 203 -0.25 -18.16 12.38
C LEU A 203 0.68 -17.87 13.55
N ARG A 204 1.97 -18.22 13.42
CA ARG A 204 2.94 -18.15 14.51
C ARG A 204 4.01 -17.09 14.30
N TYR A 205 4.24 -16.28 15.32
CA TYR A 205 5.34 -15.32 15.44
C TYR A 205 6.21 -15.69 16.64
N CYS A 206 7.54 -15.64 16.53
CA CYS A 206 8.45 -15.97 17.63
C CYS A 206 9.53 -14.89 17.84
N SER A 207 9.74 -14.46 19.08
CA SER A 207 10.57 -13.29 19.44
C SER A 207 12.09 -13.50 19.38
N GLY A 208 12.57 -14.67 18.98
CA GLY A 208 14.00 -15.03 19.10
C GLY A 208 14.55 -16.02 18.07
N ASN A 209 13.81 -16.29 16.98
CA ASN A 209 14.23 -17.28 15.97
C ASN A 209 14.22 -16.77 14.52
N GLU A 210 13.86 -15.51 14.25
CA GLU A 210 13.80 -14.98 12.88
C GLU A 210 15.13 -14.40 12.38
N GLN A 211 16.17 -14.30 13.23
CA GLN A 211 17.45 -13.69 12.86
C GLN A 211 18.62 -14.68 12.64
N THR A 212 18.45 -15.99 12.87
CA THR A 212 19.58 -16.94 12.87
C THR A 212 19.49 -18.13 11.92
N ARG A 213 18.54 -18.13 10.98
CA ARG A 213 18.62 -19.05 9.84
C ARG A 213 18.78 -18.21 8.58
N SER A 214 20.04 -17.99 8.23
CA SER A 214 20.44 -17.68 6.87
C SER A 214 19.62 -18.58 5.93
N PHE A 215 18.72 -17.96 5.18
CA PHE A 215 18.09 -18.65 4.07
C PHE A 215 19.20 -18.87 3.05
N GLN A 216 19.62 -20.11 2.85
CA GLN A 216 20.40 -20.48 1.67
C GLN A 216 19.39 -20.68 0.53
N PRO A 217 19.32 -19.78 -0.45
CA PRO A 217 18.58 -20.07 -1.67
C PRO A 217 19.22 -21.28 -2.36
N GLN A 218 18.39 -22.24 -2.77
CA GLN A 218 18.76 -23.27 -3.74
C GLN A 218 18.86 -22.65 -5.13
#